data_AF-X0S6F3-F1
#
_entry.id   AF-X0S6F3-F1
#
_cell.length_a   1.000
_cell.length_b   1.000
_cell.length_c   1.000
_cell.angle_alpha   90.00
_cell.angle_beta   90.00
_cell.angle_gamma   90.00
#
_symmetry.space_group_name_H-M   'P 1'
#
loop_
_entity.id
_entity.type
_entity.pdbx_description
1 polymer ?
#
loop_
_entity_poly.entity_id
_entity_poly.type
_entity_poly.pdbx_seq_one_letter_code
_entity_poly.pdbx_strand_id
1 'polypeptide(L)'
;MDKGVRQVALDELGRIDRCQTCHLGMDDARMEDQELPYRSHTGEHLNSHPIADFGCTVCHKGQGQAVDKKNAHAREYDVLWAHPMLALDYTQSSCGQCHLAIFKELEPLVGTEIFQRGLQVFRQEGCLGCHKARGVGSTIGPDLTEQGKKTRHEYNFAHIIGEQTVTNWLYTHFKDPEMVSPGSQMLAIDLADEDLQALITFTLGMAKPEIAFEYFSIETLEEFKGQRGSISGADAFPMICSACHGKIGEGKSYKEYRTGIPGIGRSD
;
A
#
# COMPACT_ATOMS: atom_id res chain seq x y z
N MET A 1 33.46 -9.38 -19.59
CA MET A 1 32.33 -8.84 -18.80
C MET A 1 32.01 -7.49 -19.37
N ASP A 2 30.80 -7.33 -19.87
CA ASP A 2 30.35 -6.07 -20.47
C ASP A 2 30.31 -5.00 -19.38
N LYS A 3 31.17 -3.97 -19.49
CA LYS A 3 31.35 -2.91 -18.48
C LYS A 3 30.43 -1.74 -18.81
N GLY A 4 29.12 -2.00 -18.83
CA GLY A 4 28.11 -1.03 -19.22
C GLY A 4 26.99 -0.92 -18.20
N VAL A 5 26.29 0.21 -18.21
CA VAL A 5 25.01 0.38 -17.52
C VAL A 5 24.00 -0.55 -18.18
N ARG A 6 23.39 -1.44 -17.40
CA ARG A 6 22.26 -2.26 -17.86
C ARG A 6 21.00 -1.45 -17.66
N GLN A 7 20.18 -1.35 -18.70
CA GLN A 7 18.93 -0.61 -18.66
C GLN A 7 17.80 -1.42 -19.28
N VAL A 8 16.66 -1.42 -18.60
CA VAL A 8 15.37 -1.86 -19.15
C VAL A 8 14.49 -0.62 -19.29
N ALA A 9 13.94 -0.41 -20.50
CA ALA A 9 12.96 0.63 -20.77
C ALA A 9 11.57 -0.02 -20.78
N LEU A 10 10.68 0.46 -19.91
CA LEU A 10 9.36 -0.09 -19.66
C LEU A 10 8.32 0.96 -20.04
N ASP A 11 8.15 1.17 -21.34
CA ASP A 11 7.34 2.28 -21.87
C ASP A 11 5.88 2.19 -21.41
N GLU A 12 5.30 0.99 -21.38
CA GLU A 12 3.91 0.74 -20.94
C GLU A 12 3.70 0.94 -19.42
N LEU A 13 4.79 0.89 -18.65
CA LEU A 13 4.80 1.16 -17.21
C LEU A 13 5.31 2.58 -16.89
N GLY A 14 5.76 3.34 -17.90
CA GLY A 14 6.34 4.66 -17.74
C GLY A 14 7.57 4.66 -16.83
N ARG A 15 8.45 3.66 -16.99
CA ARG A 15 9.65 3.49 -16.15
C ARG A 15 10.90 3.20 -16.97
N ILE A 16 12.04 3.60 -16.41
CA ILE A 16 13.36 3.15 -16.84
C ILE A 16 14.04 2.60 -15.61
N ASP A 17 14.59 1.39 -15.72
CA ASP A 17 15.22 0.68 -14.62
C ASP A 17 16.67 0.31 -14.97
N ARG A 18 17.59 0.64 -14.07
CA ARG A 18 19.03 0.34 -14.19
C ARG A 18 19.55 -0.45 -13.00
N CYS A 19 18.67 -1.00 -12.16
CA CYS A 19 19.05 -1.67 -10.92
C CYS A 19 19.97 -2.88 -11.18
N GLN A 20 19.76 -3.60 -12.28
CA GLN A 20 20.64 -4.70 -12.72
C GLN A 20 22.05 -4.25 -13.16
N THR A 21 22.36 -2.95 -13.16
CA THR A 21 23.75 -2.48 -13.32
C THR A 21 24.61 -2.89 -12.12
N CYS A 22 24.03 -2.86 -10.92
CA CYS A 22 24.70 -3.26 -9.68
C CYS A 22 24.19 -4.62 -9.17
N HIS A 23 22.89 -4.87 -9.28
CA HIS A 23 22.23 -6.08 -8.81
C HIS A 23 22.23 -7.18 -9.87
N LEU A 24 23.44 -7.62 -10.26
CA LEU A 24 23.68 -8.44 -11.45
C LEU A 24 23.16 -9.88 -11.37
N GLY A 25 22.90 -10.40 -10.16
CA GLY A 25 22.47 -11.79 -9.98
C GLY A 25 20.98 -11.97 -9.71
N MET A 26 20.17 -10.90 -9.77
CA MET A 26 18.76 -10.95 -9.34
C MET A 26 17.92 -11.99 -10.08
N ASP A 27 18.18 -12.21 -11.36
CA ASP A 27 17.52 -13.18 -12.23
C ASP A 27 18.33 -14.48 -12.44
N ASP A 28 19.41 -14.68 -11.66
CA ASP A 28 20.27 -15.86 -11.76
C ASP A 28 20.23 -16.69 -10.47
N ALA A 29 19.48 -17.79 -10.48
CA ALA A 29 19.35 -18.69 -9.33
C ALA A 29 20.69 -19.25 -8.82
N ARG A 30 21.75 -19.25 -9.63
CA ARG A 30 23.09 -19.69 -9.19
C ARG A 30 23.77 -18.69 -8.24
N MET A 31 23.17 -17.51 -8.05
CA MET A 31 23.71 -16.43 -7.23
C MET A 31 23.10 -16.39 -5.82
N GLU A 32 22.31 -17.38 -5.42
CA GLU A 32 21.62 -17.43 -4.11
C GLU A 32 22.59 -17.27 -2.91
N ASP A 33 23.75 -17.90 -2.96
CA ASP A 33 24.74 -17.87 -1.88
C ASP A 33 25.66 -16.64 -1.90
N GLN A 34 25.49 -15.71 -2.84
CA GLN A 34 26.35 -14.53 -2.95
C GLN A 34 25.99 -13.45 -1.91
N GLU A 35 26.89 -12.51 -1.68
CA GLU A 35 26.60 -11.31 -0.88
C GLU A 35 25.82 -10.27 -1.71
N LEU A 36 25.07 -9.40 -1.02
CA LEU A 36 24.48 -8.24 -1.67
C LEU A 36 25.59 -7.32 -2.22
N PRO A 37 25.46 -6.77 -3.44
CA PRO A 37 24.25 -6.72 -4.27
C PRO A 37 24.10 -7.88 -5.28
N TYR A 38 24.99 -8.87 -5.30
CA TYR A 38 25.03 -9.91 -6.33
C TYR A 38 24.09 -11.09 -6.08
N ARG A 39 23.55 -11.22 -4.86
CA ARG A 39 22.58 -12.26 -4.50
C ARG A 39 21.38 -12.31 -5.45
N SER A 40 20.83 -13.49 -5.70
CA SER A 40 19.58 -13.66 -6.44
C SER A 40 18.35 -13.12 -5.71
N HIS A 41 17.27 -12.88 -6.46
CA HIS A 41 15.99 -12.48 -5.89
C HIS A 41 15.40 -13.58 -5.00
N THR A 42 14.73 -13.20 -3.92
CA THR A 42 14.08 -14.15 -3.01
C THR A 42 12.68 -14.52 -3.49
N GLY A 43 12.28 -15.78 -3.28
CA GLY A 43 10.97 -16.27 -3.75
C GLY A 43 10.88 -16.41 -5.27
N GLU A 44 9.68 -16.68 -5.78
CA GLU A 44 9.45 -17.10 -7.17
C GLU A 44 8.75 -16.03 -8.03
N HIS A 45 8.67 -14.78 -7.55
CA HIS A 45 7.92 -13.71 -8.21
C HIS A 45 8.39 -13.45 -9.65
N LEU A 46 9.70 -13.56 -9.91
CA LEU A 46 10.26 -13.33 -11.25
C LEU A 46 9.83 -14.36 -12.30
N ASN A 47 9.27 -15.51 -11.89
CA ASN A 47 8.68 -16.48 -12.81
C ASN A 47 7.43 -15.93 -13.52
N SER A 48 6.69 -15.07 -12.84
CA SER A 48 5.48 -14.39 -13.38
C SER A 48 5.72 -12.91 -13.69
N HIS A 49 6.74 -12.30 -13.09
CA HIS A 49 7.10 -10.90 -13.23
C HIS A 49 8.58 -10.75 -13.59
N PRO A 50 9.00 -11.18 -14.80
CA PRO A 50 10.40 -11.10 -15.21
C PRO A 50 10.87 -9.64 -15.21
N ILE A 51 12.12 -9.41 -14.81
CA ILE A 51 12.71 -8.06 -14.70
C ILE A 51 12.70 -7.33 -16.06
N ALA A 52 12.78 -8.06 -17.17
CA ALA A 52 12.70 -7.48 -18.52
C ALA A 52 11.35 -6.79 -18.81
N ASP A 53 10.26 -7.22 -18.17
CA ASP A 53 8.90 -6.74 -18.45
C ASP A 53 8.37 -5.82 -17.33
N PHE A 54 8.94 -5.89 -16.12
CA PHE A 54 8.47 -5.12 -14.95
C PHE A 54 9.54 -4.25 -14.31
N GLY A 55 10.83 -4.54 -14.51
CA GLY A 55 11.92 -3.90 -13.78
C GLY A 55 11.87 -4.15 -12.27
N CYS A 56 12.77 -3.52 -11.54
CA CYS A 56 12.84 -3.64 -10.09
C CYS A 56 11.98 -2.57 -9.39
N THR A 57 11.96 -1.36 -9.95
CA THR A 57 11.31 -0.19 -9.33
C THR A 57 9.79 -0.24 -9.31
N VAL A 58 9.14 -1.11 -10.11
CA VAL A 58 7.69 -1.33 -10.02
C VAL A 58 7.32 -1.98 -8.68
N CYS A 59 8.11 -2.98 -8.26
CA CYS A 59 7.91 -3.68 -6.98
C CYS A 59 8.56 -2.93 -5.81
N HIS A 60 9.80 -2.46 -5.97
CA HIS A 60 10.60 -1.93 -4.88
C HIS A 60 10.56 -0.40 -4.74
N LYS A 61 9.97 0.34 -5.69
CA LYS A 61 10.14 1.80 -5.85
C LYS A 61 11.61 2.19 -5.99
N GLY A 62 11.97 3.44 -5.69
CA GLY A 62 13.32 3.97 -5.93
C GLY A 62 13.43 4.71 -7.27
N GLN A 63 14.66 5.02 -7.65
CA GLN A 63 14.98 5.83 -8.83
C GLN A 63 15.74 5.01 -9.85
N GLY A 64 15.01 4.34 -10.74
CA GLY A 64 15.58 3.40 -11.70
C GLY A 64 16.54 4.02 -12.71
N GLN A 65 16.52 5.35 -12.91
CA GLN A 65 17.48 6.03 -13.79
C GLN A 65 18.81 6.38 -13.11
N ALA A 66 18.87 6.38 -11.78
CA ALA A 66 20.09 6.68 -11.06
C ALA A 66 21.13 5.57 -11.25
N VAL A 67 22.41 5.95 -11.25
CA VAL A 67 23.54 5.04 -11.44
C VAL A 67 24.46 5.00 -10.22
N ASP A 68 24.01 5.53 -9.09
CA ASP A 68 24.66 5.46 -7.80
C ASP A 68 23.66 5.01 -6.72
N LYS A 69 24.16 4.33 -5.69
CA LYS A 69 23.34 3.72 -4.63
C LYS A 69 22.46 4.75 -3.93
N LYS A 70 23.00 5.93 -3.61
CA LYS A 70 22.32 6.95 -2.82
C LYS A 70 21.08 7.46 -3.55
N ASN A 71 21.21 7.82 -4.82
CA ASN A 71 20.08 8.26 -5.63
C ASN A 71 19.15 7.12 -6.04
N ALA A 72 19.68 5.93 -6.39
CA ALA A 72 18.84 4.80 -6.79
C ALA A 72 17.91 4.34 -5.67
N HIS A 73 18.43 4.26 -4.44
CA HIS A 73 17.60 3.89 -3.29
C HIS A 73 16.81 5.08 -2.75
N ALA A 74 17.35 6.30 -2.84
CA ALA A 74 16.69 7.54 -2.43
C ALA A 74 16.13 7.57 -0.99
N ARG A 75 16.69 6.75 -0.07
CA ARG A 75 16.22 6.65 1.32
C ARG A 75 16.81 7.70 2.26
N GLU A 76 17.90 8.33 1.86
CA GLU A 76 18.58 9.33 2.69
C GLU A 76 17.77 10.65 2.71
N TYR A 77 17.74 11.32 3.86
CA TYR A 77 16.89 12.50 4.09
C TYR A 77 17.21 13.68 3.17
N ASP A 78 18.48 13.82 2.77
CA ASP A 78 19.00 14.88 1.89
C ASP A 78 18.76 14.58 0.41
N VAL A 79 18.15 13.44 0.10
CA VAL A 79 17.78 13.03 -1.26
C VAL A 79 16.30 13.31 -1.51
N LEU A 80 16.01 14.30 -2.35
CA LEU A 80 14.67 14.86 -2.55
C LEU A 80 13.86 14.16 -3.65
N TRP A 81 14.12 12.89 -3.93
CA TRP A 81 13.34 12.14 -4.91
C TRP A 81 11.92 11.86 -4.40
N ALA A 82 10.96 11.86 -5.32
CA ALA A 82 9.54 11.64 -5.01
C ALA A 82 9.24 10.23 -4.47
N HIS A 83 9.99 9.22 -4.94
CA HIS A 83 9.75 7.81 -4.66
C HIS A 83 11.01 7.14 -4.11
N PRO A 84 11.26 7.21 -2.80
CA PRO A 84 12.30 6.38 -2.18
C PRO A 84 12.00 4.89 -2.40
N MET A 85 13.03 4.06 -2.42
CA MET A 85 12.88 2.61 -2.38
C MET A 85 12.18 2.22 -1.08
N LEU A 86 11.18 1.35 -1.20
CA LEU A 86 10.44 0.83 -0.06
C LEU A 86 11.37 0.08 0.88
N ALA A 87 11.10 0.15 2.19
CA ALA A 87 11.65 -0.84 3.10
C ALA A 87 11.04 -2.21 2.75
N LEU A 88 11.81 -3.28 2.95
CA LEU A 88 11.47 -4.61 2.47
C LEU A 88 10.08 -5.05 2.94
N ASP A 89 9.73 -4.78 4.19
CA ASP A 89 8.47 -5.14 4.83
C ASP A 89 7.23 -4.56 4.12
N TYR A 90 7.39 -3.47 3.35
CA TYR A 90 6.29 -2.84 2.62
C TYR A 90 6.29 -3.14 1.12
N THR A 91 7.20 -3.99 0.61
CA THR A 91 7.30 -4.30 -0.82
C THR A 91 6.00 -4.90 -1.36
N GLN A 92 5.27 -5.67 -0.54
CA GLN A 92 3.98 -6.26 -0.92
C GLN A 92 2.91 -5.20 -1.24
N SER A 93 3.08 -3.94 -0.81
CA SER A 93 2.19 -2.85 -1.20
C SER A 93 2.13 -2.66 -2.72
N SER A 94 3.23 -2.92 -3.43
CA SER A 94 3.29 -2.76 -4.87
C SER A 94 2.42 -3.76 -5.64
N CYS A 95 2.10 -4.91 -5.06
CA CYS A 95 1.17 -5.87 -5.66
C CYS A 95 -0.21 -5.25 -5.87
N GLY A 96 -0.63 -4.36 -4.97
CA GLY A 96 -1.90 -3.64 -5.05
C GLY A 96 -2.00 -2.63 -6.19
N GLN A 97 -0.88 -2.30 -6.85
CA GLN A 97 -0.91 -1.47 -8.05
C GLN A 97 -1.67 -2.15 -9.19
N CYS A 98 -1.61 -3.48 -9.28
CA CYS A 98 -2.18 -4.28 -10.36
C CYS A 98 -3.21 -5.31 -9.90
N HIS A 99 -3.03 -5.88 -8.71
CA HIS A 99 -3.83 -6.99 -8.16
C HIS A 99 -4.69 -6.52 -6.98
N LEU A 100 -5.42 -5.43 -7.12
CA LEU A 100 -6.26 -4.88 -6.06
C LEU A 100 -7.73 -4.85 -6.45
N ALA A 101 -8.52 -5.67 -5.76
CA ALA A 101 -9.97 -5.54 -5.67
C ALA A 101 -10.38 -5.57 -4.20
N ILE A 102 -10.97 -4.48 -3.70
CA ILE A 102 -11.28 -4.29 -2.29
C ILE A 102 -12.66 -4.84 -1.89
N PHE A 103 -13.53 -5.14 -2.85
CA PHE A 103 -14.89 -5.66 -2.64
C PHE A 103 -15.08 -7.12 -3.03
N LYS A 104 -14.09 -7.72 -3.68
CA LYS A 104 -14.08 -9.15 -3.99
C LYS A 104 -13.19 -9.88 -3.01
N GLU A 105 -13.53 -11.11 -2.66
CA GLU A 105 -12.56 -12.02 -2.07
C GLU A 105 -11.49 -12.29 -3.11
N LEU A 106 -10.26 -11.91 -2.79
CA LEU A 106 -9.11 -12.20 -3.64
C LEU A 106 -8.63 -13.60 -3.27
N GLU A 107 -8.43 -14.44 -4.29
CA GLU A 107 -7.73 -15.70 -4.08
C GLU A 107 -6.35 -15.40 -3.43
N PRO A 108 -5.92 -16.21 -2.44
CA PRO A 108 -4.62 -16.06 -1.81
C PRO A 108 -3.51 -16.02 -2.85
N LEU A 109 -2.84 -14.86 -2.99
CA LEU A 109 -1.70 -14.71 -3.87
C LEU A 109 -0.43 -14.88 -3.03
N VAL A 110 0.32 -15.94 -3.31
CA VAL A 110 1.56 -16.28 -2.57
C VAL A 110 2.53 -15.09 -2.58
N GLY A 111 3.06 -14.76 -1.40
CA GLY A 111 3.94 -13.60 -1.19
C GLY A 111 3.20 -12.27 -1.08
N THR A 112 1.89 -12.26 -0.87
CA THR A 112 1.08 -11.06 -0.55
C THR A 112 0.39 -11.13 0.80
N GLU A 113 0.85 -11.99 1.70
CA GLU A 113 0.21 -12.31 2.98
C GLU A 113 -0.01 -11.06 3.86
N ILE A 114 0.98 -10.17 3.95
CA ILE A 114 0.91 -8.92 4.73
C ILE A 114 -0.06 -7.95 4.05
N PHE A 115 -0.03 -7.84 2.72
CA PHE A 115 -0.95 -7.00 1.97
C PHE A 115 -2.41 -7.46 2.11
N GLN A 116 -2.65 -8.78 2.01
CA GLN A 116 -3.97 -9.39 2.19
C GLN A 116 -4.47 -9.25 3.63
N ARG A 117 -3.59 -9.42 4.63
CA ARG A 117 -3.92 -9.12 6.03
C ARG A 117 -4.33 -7.65 6.19
N GLY A 118 -3.62 -6.73 5.55
CA GLY A 118 -3.94 -5.31 5.57
C GLY A 118 -5.30 -4.99 4.95
N LEU A 119 -5.69 -5.68 3.86
CA LEU A 119 -7.05 -5.57 3.30
C LEU A 119 -8.12 -6.04 4.29
N GLN A 120 -7.88 -7.15 5.00
CA GLN A 120 -8.80 -7.63 6.04
C GLN A 120 -8.93 -6.62 7.18
N VAL A 121 -7.80 -6.09 7.66
CA VAL A 121 -7.79 -5.05 8.70
C VAL A 121 -8.52 -3.80 8.21
N PHE A 122 -8.26 -3.32 6.99
CA PHE A 122 -8.96 -2.18 6.39
C PHE A 122 -10.49 -2.38 6.37
N ARG A 123 -10.93 -3.60 6.01
CA ARG A 123 -12.35 -3.98 6.03
C ARG A 123 -12.90 -4.04 7.46
N GLN A 124 -12.17 -4.58 8.42
CA GLN A 124 -12.62 -4.72 9.82
C GLN A 124 -12.57 -3.40 10.60
N GLU A 125 -11.66 -2.50 10.23
CA GLU A 125 -11.56 -1.14 10.77
C GLU A 125 -12.65 -0.20 10.26
N GLY A 126 -13.46 -0.65 9.30
CA GLY A 126 -14.57 0.13 8.80
C GLY A 126 -14.11 1.39 8.09
N CYS A 127 -12.93 1.36 7.46
CA CYS A 127 -12.31 2.55 6.87
C CYS A 127 -13.23 3.24 5.86
N LEU A 128 -14.09 2.48 5.15
CA LEU A 128 -15.06 3.03 4.20
C LEU A 128 -16.24 3.78 4.85
N GLY A 129 -16.41 3.65 6.16
CA GLY A 129 -17.39 4.43 6.93
C GLY A 129 -17.09 5.94 6.90
N CYS A 130 -15.80 6.30 6.81
CA CYS A 130 -15.36 7.69 6.69
C CYS A 130 -14.74 8.00 5.33
N HIS A 131 -13.95 7.08 4.79
CA HIS A 131 -13.22 7.29 3.55
C HIS A 131 -13.96 6.72 2.35
N LYS A 132 -13.74 7.35 1.19
CA LYS A 132 -14.09 6.75 -0.09
C LYS A 132 -12.92 5.92 -0.58
N ALA A 133 -13.18 4.76 -1.16
CA ALA A 133 -12.19 4.04 -1.96
C ALA A 133 -12.88 3.33 -3.12
N ARG A 134 -12.26 3.40 -4.30
CA ARG A 134 -12.77 2.81 -5.54
C ARG A 134 -14.21 3.21 -5.84
N GLY A 135 -14.67 4.37 -5.37
CA GLY A 135 -16.05 4.86 -5.57
C GLY A 135 -17.10 4.36 -4.57
N VAL A 136 -16.73 3.70 -3.47
CA VAL A 136 -17.64 3.34 -2.34
C VAL A 136 -17.14 3.98 -1.07
N GLY A 137 -18.06 4.24 -0.15
CA GLY A 137 -17.77 4.78 1.18
C GLY A 137 -18.21 6.23 1.31
N SER A 138 -17.85 6.82 2.44
CA SER A 138 -18.23 8.18 2.80
C SER A 138 -17.24 9.23 2.27
N THR A 139 -17.58 10.50 2.46
CA THR A 139 -16.74 11.65 2.09
C THR A 139 -16.35 12.49 3.30
N ILE A 140 -16.41 11.89 4.51
CA ILE A 140 -15.96 12.54 5.75
C ILE A 140 -14.45 12.65 5.75
N GLY A 141 -13.76 11.56 5.40
CA GLY A 141 -12.33 11.50 5.16
C GLY A 141 -11.98 11.68 3.68
N PRO A 142 -10.68 11.87 3.36
CA PRO A 142 -10.20 11.94 1.98
C PRO A 142 -10.46 10.63 1.21
N ASP A 143 -10.57 10.75 -0.11
CA ASP A 143 -10.60 9.59 -1.00
C ASP A 143 -9.23 8.88 -0.98
N LEU A 144 -9.28 7.58 -0.72
CA LEU A 144 -8.14 6.69 -0.58
C LEU A 144 -7.78 5.94 -1.86
N THR A 145 -8.58 6.08 -2.92
CA THR A 145 -8.40 5.38 -4.22
C THR A 145 -6.99 5.50 -4.80
N GLU A 146 -6.35 6.64 -4.56
CA GLU A 146 -5.01 6.96 -5.08
C GLU A 146 -3.99 7.23 -3.97
N GLN A 147 -4.27 6.83 -2.73
CA GLN A 147 -3.40 7.09 -1.58
C GLN A 147 -1.96 6.59 -1.80
N GLY A 148 -1.78 5.44 -2.44
CA GLY A 148 -0.48 4.84 -2.76
C GLY A 148 0.33 5.58 -3.83
N LYS A 149 -0.29 6.50 -4.58
CA LYS A 149 0.40 7.40 -5.54
C LYS A 149 1.04 8.60 -4.87
N LYS A 150 0.64 8.92 -3.63
CA LYS A 150 1.17 10.09 -2.93
C LYS A 150 2.65 9.92 -2.69
N THR A 151 3.38 10.98 -3.00
CA THR A 151 4.82 11.10 -2.84
C THR A 151 5.16 11.70 -1.49
N ARG A 152 6.42 11.58 -1.06
CA ARG A 152 6.86 12.20 0.21
C ARG A 152 6.52 13.70 0.30
N HIS A 153 6.47 14.40 -0.82
CA HIS A 153 6.24 15.85 -0.87
C HIS A 153 4.81 16.27 -0.52
N GLU A 154 3.88 15.32 -0.50
CA GLU A 154 2.48 15.55 -0.16
C GLU A 154 2.19 15.32 1.33
N TYR A 155 3.20 14.92 2.12
CA TYR A 155 3.07 14.68 3.55
C TYR A 155 3.80 15.75 4.37
N ASN A 156 3.19 16.10 5.51
CA ASN A 156 3.83 16.96 6.50
C ASN A 156 4.54 16.12 7.56
N PHE A 157 5.86 16.23 7.63
CA PHE A 157 6.69 15.51 8.60
C PHE A 157 7.07 16.31 9.84
N ALA A 158 6.53 17.52 10.04
CA ALA A 158 6.94 18.43 11.12
C ALA A 158 6.77 17.83 12.54
N HIS A 159 5.81 16.93 12.71
CA HIS A 159 5.51 16.27 13.98
C HIS A 159 5.93 14.78 14.01
N ILE A 160 6.65 14.32 12.99
CA ILE A 160 7.12 12.94 12.92
C ILE A 160 8.42 12.80 13.70
N ILE A 161 8.41 11.88 14.66
CA ILE A 161 9.59 11.48 15.42
C ILE A 161 10.27 10.32 14.66
N GLY A 162 11.59 10.42 14.47
CA GLY A 162 12.37 9.42 13.76
C GLY A 162 12.48 9.69 12.26
N GLU A 163 12.46 8.64 11.44
CA GLU A 163 12.62 8.76 9.98
C GLU A 163 11.40 9.44 9.33
N GLN A 164 11.66 10.42 8.46
CA GLN A 164 10.61 11.16 7.72
C GLN A 164 10.16 10.41 6.47
N THR A 165 9.56 9.24 6.68
CA THR A 165 9.06 8.36 5.61
C THR A 165 7.54 8.32 5.60
N VAL A 166 6.94 8.05 4.44
CA VAL A 166 5.47 7.92 4.32
C VAL A 166 4.94 6.79 5.21
N THR A 167 5.70 5.71 5.37
CA THR A 167 5.36 4.60 6.28
C THR A 167 5.30 5.04 7.73
N ASN A 168 6.30 5.79 8.21
CA ASN A 168 6.28 6.33 9.57
C ASN A 168 5.17 7.37 9.75
N TRP A 169 4.92 8.19 8.73
CA TRP A 169 3.78 9.12 8.75
C TRP A 169 2.44 8.39 8.89
N LEU A 170 2.21 7.32 8.12
CA LEU A 170 0.99 6.51 8.20
C LEU A 170 0.86 5.82 9.56
N TYR A 171 1.98 5.30 10.09
CA TYR A 171 2.03 4.71 11.42
C TYR A 171 1.60 5.71 12.50
N THR A 172 2.21 6.89 12.50
CA THR A 172 1.84 7.95 13.45
C THR A 172 0.41 8.42 13.21
N HIS A 173 -0.02 8.57 11.95
CA HIS A 173 -1.37 8.98 11.62
C HIS A 173 -2.43 8.01 12.15
N PHE A 174 -2.22 6.71 12.05
CA PHE A 174 -3.17 5.74 12.55
C PHE A 174 -3.22 5.71 14.08
N LYS A 175 -2.07 5.87 14.77
CA LYS A 175 -2.04 5.90 16.25
C LYS A 175 -2.52 7.22 16.86
N ASP A 176 -2.17 8.33 16.23
CA ASP A 176 -2.50 9.68 16.67
C ASP A 176 -2.71 10.59 15.42
N PRO A 177 -3.93 10.58 14.85
CA PRO A 177 -4.23 11.36 13.67
C PRO A 177 -4.05 12.87 13.88
N GLU A 178 -4.33 13.39 15.08
CA GLU A 178 -4.24 14.80 15.42
C GLU A 178 -2.78 15.29 15.44
N MET A 179 -1.84 14.43 15.87
CA MET A 179 -0.41 14.74 15.88
C MET A 179 0.11 15.14 14.50
N VAL A 180 -0.28 14.42 13.44
CA VAL A 180 0.27 14.64 12.08
C VAL A 180 -0.68 15.41 11.18
N SER A 181 -1.96 15.47 11.52
CA SER A 181 -3.00 16.21 10.84
C SER A 181 -3.83 16.99 11.87
N PRO A 182 -3.36 18.17 12.30
CA PRO A 182 -4.06 18.98 13.28
C PRO A 182 -5.52 19.23 12.89
N GLY A 183 -6.45 18.97 13.81
CA GLY A 183 -7.89 19.06 13.55
C GLY A 183 -8.50 17.86 12.82
N SER A 184 -7.76 16.76 12.66
CA SER A 184 -8.29 15.51 12.10
C SER A 184 -9.46 14.99 12.94
N GLN A 185 -10.51 14.54 12.25
CA GLN A 185 -11.65 13.84 12.85
C GLN A 185 -11.48 12.31 12.79
N MET A 186 -10.38 11.84 12.19
CA MET A 186 -10.06 10.42 12.17
C MET A 186 -9.82 9.95 13.60
N LEU A 187 -10.39 8.80 13.94
CA LEU A 187 -10.23 8.19 15.24
C LEU A 187 -8.89 7.46 15.29
N ALA A 188 -8.21 7.52 16.43
CA ALA A 188 -7.04 6.69 16.67
C ALA A 188 -7.41 5.21 16.55
N ILE A 189 -6.54 4.45 15.89
CA ILE A 189 -6.69 3.02 15.64
C ILE A 189 -5.88 2.27 16.70
N ASP A 190 -6.57 1.44 17.48
CA ASP A 190 -5.96 0.57 18.49
C ASP A 190 -5.82 -0.85 17.93
N LEU A 191 -4.65 -1.12 17.35
CA LEU A 191 -4.29 -2.41 16.76
C LEU A 191 -2.93 -2.88 17.28
N ALA A 192 -2.73 -4.19 17.28
CA ALA A 192 -1.41 -4.78 17.43
C ALA A 192 -0.47 -4.27 16.32
N ASP A 193 0.83 -4.16 16.61
CA ASP A 193 1.78 -3.55 15.68
C ASP A 193 1.80 -4.29 14.33
N GLU A 194 1.72 -5.62 14.34
CA GLU A 194 1.66 -6.45 13.13
C GLU A 194 0.48 -6.09 12.22
N ASP A 195 -0.72 -5.93 12.78
CA ASP A 195 -1.92 -5.54 12.03
C ASP A 195 -1.84 -4.09 11.53
N LEU A 196 -1.20 -3.23 12.31
CA LEU A 196 -0.95 -1.85 11.92
C LEU A 196 0.03 -1.77 10.73
N GLN A 197 1.11 -2.56 10.75
CA GLN A 197 2.05 -2.65 9.62
C GLN A 197 1.36 -3.23 8.37
N ALA A 198 0.49 -4.23 8.55
CA ALA A 198 -0.31 -4.77 7.46
C ALA A 198 -1.23 -3.70 6.86
N LEU A 199 -1.94 -2.92 7.70
CA LEU A 199 -2.78 -1.82 7.26
C LEU A 199 -1.99 -0.74 6.51
N ILE A 200 -0.79 -0.38 6.97
CA ILE A 200 0.10 0.56 6.27
C ILE A 200 0.49 -0.01 4.90
N THR A 201 0.90 -1.28 4.84
CA THR A 201 1.25 -1.97 3.60
C THR A 201 0.11 -1.95 2.59
N PHE A 202 -1.11 -2.28 3.03
CA PHE A 202 -2.30 -2.19 2.20
C PHE A 202 -2.56 -0.76 1.73
N THR A 203 -2.46 0.21 2.64
CA THR A 203 -2.72 1.62 2.34
C THR A 203 -1.78 2.17 1.27
N LEU A 204 -0.50 1.79 1.33
CA LEU A 204 0.50 2.14 0.32
C LEU A 204 0.23 1.49 -1.05
N GLY A 205 -0.48 0.37 -1.07
CA GLY A 205 -0.87 -0.32 -2.30
C GLY A 205 -2.18 0.17 -2.92
N MET A 206 -2.91 1.07 -2.27
CA MET A 206 -4.11 1.70 -2.85
C MET A 206 -3.72 2.71 -3.92
N ALA A 207 -3.36 2.22 -5.11
CA ALA A 207 -2.97 3.04 -6.24
C ALA A 207 -3.92 2.86 -7.42
N LYS A 208 -3.99 3.87 -8.28
CA LYS A 208 -4.57 3.77 -9.63
C LYS A 208 -3.51 4.24 -10.63
N PRO A 209 -2.47 3.43 -10.87
CA PRO A 209 -1.38 3.84 -11.74
C PRO A 209 -1.86 4.08 -13.17
N GLU A 210 -1.22 5.02 -13.86
CA GLU A 210 -1.46 5.31 -15.26
C GLU A 210 -0.57 4.41 -16.11
N ILE A 211 -0.95 3.13 -16.21
CA ILE A 211 -0.26 2.08 -16.97
C ILE A 211 -1.23 1.40 -17.92
N ALA A 212 -0.68 0.62 -18.86
CA ALA A 212 -1.48 -0.16 -19.81
C ALA A 212 -2.43 -1.13 -19.07
N PHE A 213 -3.61 -1.36 -19.64
CA PHE A 213 -4.67 -2.05 -18.91
C PHE A 213 -4.41 -3.56 -18.75
N GLU A 214 -3.52 -4.10 -19.58
CA GLU A 214 -3.05 -5.48 -19.63
C GLU A 214 -2.32 -5.91 -18.36
N TYR A 215 -1.81 -4.94 -17.59
CA TYR A 215 -1.12 -5.19 -16.33
C TYR A 215 -2.07 -5.37 -15.14
N PHE A 216 -3.34 -4.98 -15.26
CA PHE A 216 -4.30 -5.13 -14.17
C PHE A 216 -4.97 -6.50 -14.21
N SER A 217 -5.31 -7.03 -13.03
CA SER A 217 -6.25 -8.14 -12.98
C SER A 217 -7.63 -7.72 -13.49
N ILE A 218 -8.41 -8.70 -13.96
CA ILE A 218 -9.79 -8.48 -14.41
C ILE A 218 -10.60 -7.84 -13.27
N GLU A 219 -10.42 -8.33 -12.04
CA GLU A 219 -11.07 -7.82 -10.85
C GLU A 219 -10.77 -6.33 -10.60
N THR A 220 -9.51 -5.92 -10.76
CA THR A 220 -9.12 -4.51 -10.62
C THR A 220 -9.78 -3.64 -11.69
N LEU A 221 -9.84 -4.12 -12.94
CA LEU A 221 -10.52 -3.42 -14.03
C LEU A 221 -12.02 -3.29 -13.81
N GLU A 222 -12.69 -4.34 -13.33
CA GLU A 222 -14.11 -4.32 -12.97
C GLU A 222 -14.38 -3.28 -11.89
N GLU A 223 -13.59 -3.24 -10.82
CA GLU A 223 -13.74 -2.25 -9.76
C GLU A 223 -13.50 -0.82 -10.26
N PHE A 224 -12.52 -0.59 -11.14
CA PHE A 224 -12.30 0.73 -11.75
C PHE A 224 -13.47 1.21 -12.60
N LYS A 225 -14.20 0.28 -13.23
CA LYS A 225 -15.43 0.54 -13.98
C LYS A 225 -16.65 0.70 -13.07
N GLY A 226 -16.49 0.53 -11.75
CA GLY A 226 -17.59 0.51 -10.79
C GLY A 226 -18.48 -0.73 -10.92
N GLN A 227 -18.04 -1.76 -11.65
CA GLN A 227 -18.73 -3.04 -11.76
C GLN A 227 -18.45 -3.83 -10.49
N ARG A 228 -19.49 -4.03 -9.67
CA ARG A 228 -19.38 -4.76 -8.40
C ARG A 228 -20.52 -5.75 -8.29
N GLY A 229 -20.20 -6.94 -7.78
CA GLY A 229 -21.23 -7.89 -7.36
C GLY A 229 -22.06 -7.34 -6.19
N SER A 230 -23.19 -7.96 -5.92
CA SER A 230 -23.93 -7.69 -4.68
C SER A 230 -23.12 -8.22 -3.50
N ILE A 231 -22.89 -7.35 -2.50
CA ILE A 231 -22.32 -7.72 -1.21
C ILE A 231 -23.45 -7.94 -0.20
N SER A 232 -23.32 -8.94 0.66
CA SER A 232 -24.30 -9.15 1.72
C SER A 232 -24.21 -8.01 2.76
N GLY A 233 -25.30 -7.73 3.47
CA GLY A 233 -25.26 -6.77 4.57
C GLY A 233 -24.27 -7.17 5.67
N ALA A 234 -24.07 -8.48 5.89
CA ALA A 234 -23.12 -9.00 6.86
C ALA A 234 -21.67 -8.70 6.47
N ASP A 235 -21.34 -8.77 5.19
CA ASP A 235 -19.99 -8.46 4.70
C ASP A 235 -19.76 -6.95 4.57
N ALA A 236 -20.80 -6.18 4.23
CA ALA A 236 -20.72 -4.72 4.14
C ALA A 236 -20.63 -4.03 5.50
N PHE A 237 -21.24 -4.61 6.54
CA PHE A 237 -21.27 -4.05 7.89
C PHE A 237 -19.87 -3.75 8.47
N PRO A 238 -18.92 -4.71 8.52
CA PRO A 238 -17.59 -4.43 9.04
C PRO A 238 -16.90 -3.32 8.24
N MET A 239 -17.10 -3.28 6.92
CA MET A 239 -16.40 -2.33 6.02
C MET A 239 -16.85 -0.88 6.17
N ILE A 240 -18.12 -0.64 6.48
CA ILE A 240 -18.73 0.70 6.40
C ILE A 240 -19.34 1.12 7.73
N CYS A 241 -20.11 0.24 8.36
CA CYS A 241 -20.93 0.60 9.51
C CYS A 241 -20.16 0.53 10.83
N SER A 242 -19.22 -0.41 10.95
CA SER A 242 -18.53 -0.72 12.21
C SER A 242 -17.71 0.44 12.79
N ALA A 243 -17.18 1.31 11.92
CA ALA A 243 -16.44 2.50 12.33
C ALA A 243 -17.28 3.44 13.21
N CYS A 244 -18.60 3.44 13.01
CA CYS A 244 -19.55 4.23 13.78
C CYS A 244 -20.29 3.36 14.82
N HIS A 245 -20.76 2.18 14.42
CA HIS A 245 -21.68 1.37 15.22
C HIS A 245 -21.02 0.26 16.05
N GLY A 246 -19.69 0.24 16.13
CA GLY A 246 -18.95 -0.81 16.85
C GLY A 246 -18.69 -2.04 15.97
N LYS A 247 -17.71 -2.85 16.34
CA LYS A 247 -17.20 -3.97 15.52
C LYS A 247 -18.26 -5.04 15.29
N ILE A 248 -19.15 -5.22 16.26
CA ILE A 248 -20.23 -6.20 16.27
C ILE A 248 -21.60 -5.53 16.42
N GLY A 249 -21.71 -4.21 16.18
CA GLY A 249 -22.96 -3.46 16.31
C GLY A 249 -23.30 -3.03 17.74
N GLU A 250 -22.34 -3.10 18.66
CA GLU A 250 -22.48 -2.78 20.08
C GLU A 250 -22.65 -1.27 20.38
N GLY A 251 -22.42 -0.41 19.38
CA GLY A 251 -22.43 1.04 19.51
C GLY A 251 -21.12 1.61 20.07
N LYS A 252 -20.95 2.93 19.97
CA LYS A 252 -19.79 3.67 20.48
C LYS A 252 -20.22 4.70 21.51
N SER A 253 -19.62 4.68 22.70
CA SER A 253 -20.05 5.50 23.83
C SER A 253 -19.69 6.98 23.70
N TYR A 254 -20.48 7.86 24.33
CA TYR A 254 -20.19 9.31 24.42
C TYR A 254 -18.86 9.62 25.13
N LYS A 255 -18.40 8.75 26.04
CA LYS A 255 -17.15 8.96 26.78
C LYS A 255 -15.91 8.72 25.92
N GLU A 256 -15.98 7.81 24.95
CA GLU A 256 -14.83 7.46 24.10
C GLU A 256 -14.74 8.31 22.83
N TYR A 257 -15.87 8.67 22.22
CA TYR A 257 -15.87 9.24 20.85
C TYR A 257 -16.59 10.59 20.71
N ARG A 258 -17.03 11.22 21.82
CA ARG A 258 -17.76 12.51 21.90
C ARG A 258 -19.08 12.62 21.12
N THR A 259 -19.35 11.71 20.19
CA THR A 259 -20.47 11.75 19.23
C THR A 259 -21.53 10.69 19.46
N GLY A 260 -21.33 9.77 20.42
CA GLY A 260 -22.33 8.82 20.92
C GLY A 260 -23.17 8.16 19.82
N ILE A 261 -22.68 7.06 19.26
CA ILE A 261 -23.34 6.40 18.14
C ILE A 261 -24.05 5.15 18.63
N PRO A 262 -25.39 5.04 18.49
CA PRO A 262 -26.14 3.89 18.97
C PRO A 262 -25.75 2.62 18.21
N GLY A 263 -25.90 1.46 18.83
CA GLY A 263 -25.73 0.17 18.16
C GLY A 263 -26.76 -0.04 17.05
N ILE A 264 -26.43 -0.87 16.06
CA ILE A 264 -27.39 -1.35 15.05
C ILE A 264 -27.70 -2.81 15.39
N GLY A 265 -28.99 -3.13 15.54
CA GLY A 265 -29.45 -4.51 15.74
C GLY A 265 -29.63 -4.95 17.19
N ARG A 266 -29.48 -4.04 18.16
CA ARG A 266 -29.90 -4.27 19.55
C ARG A 266 -31.30 -3.70 19.79
N SER A 267 -32.26 -4.60 20.01
CA SER A 267 -33.57 -4.29 20.55
C SER A 267 -33.55 -4.52 22.06
N ASP A 268 -32.91 -3.63 22.80
CA ASP A 268 -33.02 -3.51 24.25
C ASP A 268 -33.10 -2.03 24.67
#